data_AF-A0AAI8MQI1-F1
#
_entry.id   AF-A0AAI8MQI1-F1
#
_cell.length_a   1.000
_cell.length_b   1.000
_cell.length_c   1.000
_cell.angle_alpha   90.00
_cell.angle_beta   90.00
_cell.angle_gamma   90.00
#
_symmetry.space_group_name_H-M   'P 1'
#
loop_
_entity.id
_entity.type
_entity.pdbx_description
1 polymer ?
#
loop_
_entity_poly.entity_id
_entity_poly.type
_entity_poly.pdbx_seq_one_letter_code
_entity_poly.pdbx_strand_id
1 'polypeptide(L)'
;MLFKPKYGYGKYFNPCIDCHANMFANAFDYLLKVNADFVISGEVLGQRPKSQRKEALDQVRSLVRKIGLDSKFDRILSRDGSDKSKPQTLDELLLRPMSAKLLEPSFPEKMGWVDRERLLDVSGRGRTRQLEMIKAYGFEYFEKPGGGCLLTQDSVALKIKDLISHRQMQFEDIEMVKVGRYLVLENGARCVIARNEEENAKLATPNPQMEQITLLDCVGPLGIVESNASAEDKILAGRIALSYARTESHKSYQVKIGSMVHTLTPLEREKAQEYLLLSS
;
A
#
# COMPACT_ATOMS: atom_id res chain seq x y z
N MET A 1 1.26 -4.40 1.99
CA MET A 1 0.26 -4.77 0.97
C MET A 1 -0.30 -6.14 1.34
N LEU A 2 -1.60 -6.39 1.16
CA LEU A 2 -2.18 -7.71 1.42
C LEU A 2 -2.12 -8.54 0.15
N PHE A 3 -1.25 -9.56 0.13
CA PHE A 3 -0.98 -10.37 -1.07
C PHE A 3 -1.99 -11.49 -1.31
N LYS A 4 -2.74 -11.90 -0.27
CA LYS A 4 -3.79 -12.93 -0.35
C LYS A 4 -5.10 -12.44 0.29
N PRO A 5 -5.73 -11.39 -0.26
CA PRO A 5 -6.99 -10.87 0.28
C PRO A 5 -8.13 -11.89 0.08
N LYS A 6 -8.95 -12.08 1.11
CA LYS A 6 -10.12 -12.96 1.08
C LYS A 6 -11.17 -12.50 0.07
N TYR A 7 -11.38 -11.19 -0.05
CA TYR A 7 -12.36 -10.63 -0.99
C TYR A 7 -11.75 -10.21 -2.33
N GLY A 8 -10.51 -10.66 -2.59
CA GLY A 8 -9.81 -10.39 -3.82
C GLY A 8 -9.41 -8.93 -3.99
N TYR A 9 -9.09 -8.58 -5.24
CA TYR A 9 -8.68 -7.24 -5.62
C TYR A 9 -9.77 -6.58 -6.47
N GLY A 10 -10.02 -5.29 -6.26
CA GLY A 10 -10.86 -4.50 -7.16
C GLY A 10 -10.07 -3.86 -8.32
N LYS A 11 -10.61 -2.75 -8.86
CA LYS A 11 -9.94 -1.96 -9.90
C LYS A 11 -8.62 -1.41 -9.37
N TYR A 12 -7.53 -1.58 -10.14
CA TYR A 12 -6.17 -1.18 -9.74
C TYR A 12 -5.62 -1.94 -8.53
N PHE A 13 -5.91 -3.23 -8.43
CA PHE A 13 -5.33 -4.11 -7.42
C PHE A 13 -5.69 -3.71 -5.97
N ASN A 14 -6.82 -3.02 -5.74
CA ASN A 14 -7.17 -2.50 -4.42
C ASN A 14 -7.93 -3.54 -3.56
N PRO A 15 -7.37 -4.04 -2.43
CA PRO A 15 -8.07 -4.99 -1.56
C PRO A 15 -8.72 -4.24 -0.39
N CYS A 16 -9.59 -3.26 -0.67
CA CYS A 16 -10.00 -2.28 0.34
C CYS A 16 -10.68 -2.89 1.57
N ILE A 17 -11.50 -3.92 1.41
CA ILE A 17 -12.18 -4.60 2.53
C ILE A 17 -11.15 -5.25 3.46
N ASP A 18 -10.26 -6.06 2.89
CA ASP A 18 -9.20 -6.73 3.63
C ASP A 18 -8.22 -5.74 4.25
N CYS A 19 -7.88 -4.66 3.56
CA CYS A 19 -7.03 -3.60 4.12
C CYS A 19 -7.65 -2.95 5.35
N HIS A 20 -8.95 -2.64 5.31
CA HIS A 20 -9.65 -2.08 6.47
C HIS A 20 -9.65 -3.08 7.64
N ALA A 21 -9.91 -4.37 7.39
CA ALA A 21 -9.81 -5.39 8.43
C ALA A 21 -8.39 -5.51 9.02
N ASN A 22 -7.35 -5.42 8.17
CA ASN A 22 -5.96 -5.41 8.63
C ASN A 22 -5.61 -4.14 9.44
N MET A 23 -6.15 -2.98 9.08
CA MET A 23 -6.02 -1.76 9.89
C MET A 23 -6.64 -1.97 11.28
N PHE A 24 -7.81 -2.60 11.35
CA PHE A 24 -8.42 -2.96 12.63
C PHE A 24 -7.62 -4.00 13.41
N ALA A 25 -7.04 -5.00 12.76
CA ALA A 25 -6.14 -5.95 13.43
C ALA A 25 -5.00 -5.22 14.16
N ASN A 26 -4.33 -4.28 13.48
CA ASN A 26 -3.27 -3.47 14.07
C ASN A 26 -3.78 -2.55 15.19
N ALA A 27 -4.97 -1.95 15.02
CA ALA A 27 -5.58 -1.11 16.05
C ALA A 27 -5.92 -1.91 17.32
N PHE A 28 -6.44 -3.13 17.17
CA PHE A 28 -6.73 -4.02 18.30
C PHE A 28 -5.45 -4.56 18.97
N ASP A 29 -4.42 -4.87 18.19
CA ASP A 29 -3.11 -5.21 18.76
C ASP A 29 -2.51 -4.06 19.57
N TYR A 30 -2.71 -2.81 19.11
CA TYR A 30 -2.29 -1.63 19.85
C TYR A 30 -3.16 -1.38 21.09
N LEU A 31 -4.48 -1.57 20.98
CA LEU A 31 -5.41 -1.49 22.11
C LEU A 31 -4.94 -2.38 23.28
N LEU A 32 -4.51 -3.62 22.99
CA LEU A 32 -3.97 -4.53 23.99
C LEU A 32 -2.69 -4.03 24.67
N LYS A 33 -1.87 -3.24 23.96
CA LYS A 33 -0.61 -2.67 24.48
C LYS A 33 -0.86 -1.48 25.40
N VAL A 34 -1.85 -0.66 25.06
CA VAL A 34 -2.18 0.55 25.83
C VAL A 34 -3.31 0.35 26.84
N ASN A 35 -3.86 -0.86 26.93
CA ASN A 35 -5.02 -1.20 27.75
C ASN A 35 -6.23 -0.27 27.50
N ALA A 36 -6.52 0.02 26.23
CA ALA A 36 -7.72 0.77 25.86
C ALA A 36 -8.96 -0.14 25.83
N ASP A 37 -10.15 0.44 25.95
CA ASP A 37 -11.41 -0.30 26.07
C ASP A 37 -12.02 -0.68 24.71
N PHE A 38 -11.89 0.16 23.69
CA PHE A 38 -12.48 -0.05 22.37
C PHE A 38 -11.74 0.73 21.26
N VAL A 39 -12.05 0.43 20.00
CA VAL A 39 -11.46 1.08 18.81
C VAL A 39 -12.48 1.98 18.12
N ILE A 40 -12.06 3.18 17.72
CA ILE A 40 -12.86 4.11 16.93
C ILE A 40 -12.37 4.15 15.49
N SER A 41 -13.29 4.25 14.55
CA SER A 41 -12.97 4.47 13.13
C SER A 41 -13.71 5.66 12.53
N GLY A 42 -13.02 6.39 11.64
CA GLY A 42 -13.63 7.41 10.79
C GLY A 42 -14.42 6.85 9.60
N GLU A 43 -14.72 5.55 9.56
CA GLU A 43 -15.57 4.96 8.52
C GLU A 43 -16.99 5.56 8.53
N VAL A 44 -17.50 5.89 7.34
CA VAL A 44 -18.84 6.46 7.14
C VAL A 44 -19.63 5.55 6.21
N LEU A 45 -20.80 5.10 6.66
CA LEU A 45 -21.69 4.24 5.87
C LEU A 45 -22.00 4.85 4.50
N GLY A 46 -21.69 4.12 3.43
CA GLY A 46 -21.95 4.49 2.03
C GLY A 46 -20.94 5.47 1.42
N GLN A 47 -19.94 5.96 2.17
CA GLN A 47 -19.08 7.04 1.67
C GLN A 47 -18.01 6.59 0.68
N ARG A 48 -17.48 5.38 0.83
CA ARG A 48 -16.57 4.74 -0.13
C ARG A 48 -17.25 3.55 -0.83
N PRO A 49 -17.13 3.44 -2.17
CA PRO A 49 -17.87 2.45 -2.95
C PRO A 49 -17.39 1.01 -2.74
N LYS A 50 -16.15 0.83 -2.28
CA LYS A 50 -15.53 -0.49 -2.17
C LYS A 50 -15.47 -1.01 -0.74
N SER A 51 -15.22 -0.16 0.25
CA SER A 51 -15.04 -0.60 1.64
C SER A 51 -16.15 -0.17 2.61
N GLN A 52 -17.05 0.74 2.24
CA GLN A 52 -17.98 1.34 3.20
C GLN A 52 -19.46 1.22 2.83
N ARG A 53 -19.82 0.49 1.78
CA ARG A 53 -21.22 0.03 1.61
C ARG A 53 -21.60 -0.89 2.77
N LYS A 54 -22.90 -1.04 3.04
CA LYS A 54 -23.38 -1.88 4.16
C LYS A 54 -22.76 -3.29 4.09
N GLU A 55 -22.83 -3.93 2.92
CA GLU A 55 -22.27 -5.28 2.72
C GLU A 55 -20.76 -5.30 2.96
N ALA A 56 -20.03 -4.26 2.54
CA ALA A 56 -18.59 -4.16 2.72
C ALA A 56 -18.22 -3.99 4.20
N LEU A 57 -18.96 -3.18 4.96
CA LEU A 57 -18.75 -3.07 6.40
C LEU A 57 -19.01 -4.40 7.11
N ASP A 58 -20.05 -5.14 6.71
CA ASP A 58 -20.33 -6.47 7.27
C ASP A 58 -19.24 -7.49 6.91
N GLN A 59 -18.65 -7.40 5.70
CA GLN A 59 -17.49 -8.20 5.32
C GLN A 59 -16.25 -7.87 6.16
N VAL A 60 -15.98 -6.57 6.41
CA VAL A 60 -14.92 -6.14 7.32
C VAL A 60 -15.16 -6.69 8.73
N ARG A 61 -16.38 -6.58 9.27
CA ARG A 61 -16.75 -7.16 10.58
C ARG A 61 -16.50 -8.66 10.62
N SER A 62 -16.88 -9.40 9.57
CA SER A 62 -16.61 -10.84 9.48
C SER A 62 -15.12 -11.16 9.56
N LEU A 63 -14.25 -10.36 8.94
CA LEU A 63 -12.80 -10.52 9.05
C LEU A 63 -12.29 -10.18 10.45
N VAL A 64 -12.77 -9.09 11.06
CA VAL A 64 -12.41 -8.69 12.42
C VAL A 64 -12.81 -9.76 13.44
N ARG A 65 -13.98 -10.40 13.28
CA ARG A 65 -14.37 -11.57 14.10
C ARG A 65 -13.36 -12.70 14.03
N LYS A 66 -12.87 -13.01 12.83
CA LYS A 66 -11.85 -14.04 12.62
C LYS A 66 -10.53 -13.68 13.27
N ILE A 67 -10.11 -12.41 13.16
CA ILE A 67 -8.92 -11.90 13.86
C ILE A 67 -9.07 -12.10 15.37
N GLY A 68 -10.26 -11.82 15.89
CA GLY A 68 -10.60 -12.04 17.31
C GLY A 68 -10.55 -13.49 17.78
N LEU A 69 -10.38 -14.49 16.91
CA LEU A 69 -10.19 -15.89 17.32
C LEU A 69 -8.80 -16.18 17.89
N ASP A 70 -7.83 -15.28 17.67
CA ASP A 70 -6.51 -15.37 18.28
C ASP A 70 -6.63 -15.29 19.82
N SER A 71 -5.93 -16.18 20.53
CA SER A 71 -5.99 -16.32 21.98
C SER A 71 -5.46 -15.10 22.73
N LYS A 72 -4.67 -14.23 22.07
CA LYS A 72 -4.23 -12.95 22.67
C LYS A 72 -5.40 -12.03 23.07
N PHE A 73 -6.58 -12.22 22.47
CA PHE A 73 -7.78 -11.47 22.79
C PHE A 73 -8.66 -12.12 23.87
N ASP A 74 -8.35 -13.33 24.34
CA ASP A 74 -9.20 -14.07 25.29
C ASP A 74 -9.46 -13.29 26.59
N ARG A 75 -8.51 -12.46 27.03
CA ARG A 75 -8.68 -11.63 28.22
C ARG A 75 -9.78 -10.58 28.09
N ILE A 76 -10.04 -10.08 26.88
CA ILE A 76 -11.01 -9.00 26.61
C ILE A 76 -12.31 -9.50 25.97
N LEU A 77 -12.45 -10.79 25.66
CA LEU A 77 -13.64 -11.37 25.02
C LEU A 77 -14.29 -12.42 25.93
N SER A 78 -15.62 -12.47 25.97
CA SER A 78 -16.39 -13.59 26.52
C SER A 78 -16.97 -14.41 25.38
N ARG A 79 -16.19 -15.34 24.83
CA ARG A 79 -16.55 -16.09 23.62
C ARG A 79 -17.82 -16.94 23.77
N ASP A 80 -18.10 -17.38 25.00
CA ASP A 80 -19.28 -18.15 25.38
C ASP A 80 -20.46 -17.27 25.85
N GLY A 81 -20.25 -15.96 25.97
CA GLY A 81 -21.23 -15.01 26.49
C GLY A 81 -21.53 -15.15 27.98
N SER A 82 -20.70 -15.88 28.74
CA SER A 82 -20.88 -16.05 30.20
C SER A 82 -20.67 -14.75 30.97
N ASP A 83 -19.73 -13.92 30.53
CA ASP A 83 -19.41 -12.62 31.10
C ASP A 83 -20.00 -11.49 30.25
N LYS A 84 -21.16 -10.98 30.68
CA LYS A 84 -21.88 -9.89 30.01
C LYS A 84 -21.15 -8.54 30.07
N SER A 85 -20.10 -8.41 30.88
CA SER A 85 -19.26 -7.21 30.92
C SER A 85 -18.24 -7.15 29.78
N LYS A 86 -18.13 -8.23 28.99
CA LYS A 86 -17.24 -8.32 27.84
C LYS A 86 -18.02 -8.57 26.54
N PRO A 87 -17.51 -8.09 25.40
CA PRO A 87 -18.03 -8.47 24.08
C PRO A 87 -17.79 -9.95 23.80
N GLN A 88 -18.62 -10.57 22.97
CA GLN A 88 -18.38 -11.96 22.54
C GLN A 88 -17.36 -12.01 21.40
N THR A 89 -17.39 -10.99 20.55
CA THR A 89 -16.58 -10.91 19.34
C THR A 89 -15.87 -9.56 19.20
N LEU A 90 -14.68 -9.58 18.61
CA LEU A 90 -13.81 -8.40 18.53
C LEU A 90 -14.44 -7.23 17.74
N ASP A 91 -15.30 -7.49 16.76
CA ASP A 91 -15.96 -6.43 15.99
C ASP A 91 -16.97 -5.62 16.80
N GLU A 92 -17.44 -6.13 17.93
CA GLU A 92 -18.37 -5.41 18.80
C GLU A 92 -17.68 -4.24 19.53
N LEU A 93 -16.35 -4.29 19.69
CA LEU A 93 -15.54 -3.19 20.22
C LEU A 93 -15.20 -2.13 19.17
N LEU A 94 -15.76 -2.21 17.96
CA LEU A 94 -15.52 -1.24 16.91
C LEU A 94 -16.64 -0.20 16.83
N LEU A 95 -16.35 1.03 17.23
CA LEU A 95 -17.26 2.17 17.13
C LEU A 95 -17.02 2.98 15.84
N ARG A 96 -18.12 3.35 15.17
CA ARG A 96 -18.11 4.23 13.97
C ARG A 96 -18.93 5.49 14.26
N PRO A 97 -18.38 6.48 14.98
CA PRO A 97 -19.14 7.61 15.54
C PRO A 97 -19.87 8.43 14.47
N MET A 98 -19.32 8.51 13.26
CA MET A 98 -19.89 9.29 12.17
C MET A 98 -21.20 8.71 11.62
N SER A 99 -21.39 7.39 11.70
CA SER A 99 -22.56 6.70 11.16
C SER A 99 -23.24 5.81 12.21
N ALA A 100 -22.96 6.02 13.49
CA ALA A 100 -23.37 5.12 14.57
C ALA A 100 -24.90 5.00 14.67
N LYS A 101 -25.63 6.11 14.50
CA LYS A 101 -27.09 6.14 14.54
C LYS A 101 -27.76 5.36 13.41
N LEU A 102 -27.01 5.00 12.36
CA LEU A 102 -27.47 4.22 11.20
C LEU A 102 -27.04 2.74 11.26
N LEU A 103 -26.34 2.35 12.32
CA LEU A 103 -25.82 1.00 12.52
C LEU A 103 -26.34 0.44 13.84
N GLU A 104 -26.28 -0.89 13.96
CA GLU A 104 -26.52 -1.55 15.25
C GLU A 104 -25.58 -1.00 16.33
N PRO A 105 -26.07 -0.77 17.55
CA PRO A 105 -25.23 -0.33 18.66
C PRO A 105 -24.05 -1.28 18.89
N SER A 106 -22.85 -0.70 18.96
CA SER A 106 -21.63 -1.39 19.36
C SER A 106 -21.63 -1.69 20.87
N PHE A 107 -20.71 -2.54 21.31
CA PHE A 107 -20.54 -2.85 22.73
C PHE A 107 -20.33 -1.61 23.62
N PRO A 108 -19.44 -0.64 23.31
CA PRO A 108 -19.27 0.56 24.12
C PRO A 108 -20.54 1.42 24.21
N GLU A 109 -21.41 1.40 23.19
CA GLU A 109 -22.71 2.08 23.25
C GLU A 109 -23.69 1.34 24.17
N LYS A 110 -23.77 0.00 24.05
CA LYS A 110 -24.66 -0.83 24.88
C LYS A 110 -24.30 -0.79 26.37
N MET A 111 -23.01 -0.66 26.68
CA MET A 111 -22.52 -0.58 28.06
C MET A 111 -22.55 0.85 28.62
N GLY A 112 -22.97 1.84 27.83
CA GLY A 112 -23.02 3.24 28.25
C GLY A 112 -21.65 3.92 28.39
N TRP A 113 -20.57 3.31 27.89
CA TRP A 113 -19.24 3.95 27.83
C TRP A 113 -19.24 5.15 26.87
N VAL A 114 -20.08 5.05 25.84
CA VAL A 114 -20.30 6.10 24.85
C VAL A 114 -21.79 6.42 24.78
N ASP A 115 -22.10 7.69 24.96
CA ASP A 115 -23.45 8.22 24.78
C ASP A 115 -23.79 8.28 23.27
N ARG A 116 -24.64 7.34 22.84
CA ARG A 116 -25.09 7.21 21.44
C ARG A 116 -25.81 8.47 20.94
N GLU A 117 -26.48 9.22 21.81
CA GLU A 117 -27.24 10.41 21.39
C GLU A 117 -26.33 11.54 20.90
N ARG A 118 -25.07 11.54 21.34
CA ARG A 118 -24.03 12.48 20.89
C ARG A 118 -23.34 12.04 19.60
N LEU A 119 -23.63 10.84 19.10
CA LEU A 119 -23.09 10.33 17.84
C LEU A 119 -23.90 10.80 16.63
N LEU A 120 -23.40 10.49 15.44
CA LEU A 120 -23.92 11.02 14.19
C LEU A 120 -24.57 9.95 13.32
N ASP A 121 -25.34 10.44 12.35
CA ASP A 121 -26.11 9.74 11.33
C ASP A 121 -25.62 10.10 9.92
N VAL A 122 -24.31 10.35 9.75
CA VAL A 122 -23.73 10.66 8.44
C VAL A 122 -23.71 9.40 7.58
N SER A 123 -24.22 9.51 6.36
CA SER A 123 -24.12 8.48 5.35
C SER A 123 -24.05 9.02 3.92
N GLY A 124 -23.79 8.12 2.99
CA GLY A 124 -23.72 8.41 1.57
C GLY A 124 -22.39 9.00 1.13
N ARG A 125 -22.33 9.43 -0.13
CA ARG A 125 -21.09 9.81 -0.83
C ARG A 125 -20.58 11.20 -0.49
N GLY A 126 -21.49 12.09 -0.07
CA GLY A 126 -21.19 13.48 0.24
C GLY A 126 -20.23 13.61 1.41
N ARG A 127 -19.59 14.78 1.50
CA ARG A 127 -18.69 15.18 2.59
C ARG A 127 -19.06 16.52 3.21
N THR A 128 -20.18 17.10 2.79
CA THR A 128 -20.60 18.46 3.15
C THR A 128 -20.65 18.65 4.67
N ARG A 129 -21.33 17.74 5.38
CA ARG A 129 -21.44 17.81 6.84
C ARG A 129 -20.09 17.70 7.55
N GLN A 130 -19.20 16.83 7.08
CA GLN A 130 -17.84 16.76 7.64
C GLN A 130 -17.06 18.07 7.42
N LEU A 131 -17.16 18.66 6.23
CA LEU A 131 -16.49 19.92 5.92
C LEU A 131 -17.07 21.09 6.73
N GLU A 132 -18.38 21.10 6.98
CA GLU A 132 -19.04 22.06 7.88
C GLU A 132 -18.55 21.89 9.32
N MET A 133 -18.42 20.65 9.81
CA MET A 133 -17.87 20.38 11.14
C MET A 133 -16.42 20.84 11.27
N ILE A 134 -15.58 20.60 10.26
CA ILE A 134 -14.19 21.09 10.23
C ILE A 134 -14.15 22.62 10.39
N LYS A 135 -15.00 23.34 9.65
CA LYS A 135 -15.11 24.80 9.79
C LYS A 135 -15.57 25.21 11.18
N ALA A 136 -16.60 24.54 11.71
CA ALA A 136 -17.13 24.83 13.04
C ALA A 136 -16.12 24.57 14.16
N TYR A 137 -15.23 23.57 14.00
CA TYR A 137 -14.14 23.29 14.94
C TYR A 137 -12.92 24.20 14.77
N GLY A 138 -12.90 25.06 13.74
CA GLY A 138 -11.75 25.92 13.47
C GLY A 138 -10.50 25.14 13.00
N PHE A 139 -10.68 23.98 12.38
CA PHE A 139 -9.54 23.21 11.85
C PHE A 139 -9.03 23.84 10.55
N GLU A 140 -7.85 24.45 10.62
CA GLU A 140 -7.18 25.06 9.47
C GLU A 140 -6.47 24.02 8.59
N TYR A 141 -5.93 22.97 9.21
CA TYR A 141 -5.19 21.90 8.55
C TYR A 141 -5.91 20.56 8.71
N PHE A 142 -6.37 20.00 7.59
CA PHE A 142 -6.96 18.65 7.55
C PHE A 142 -6.60 17.95 6.25
N GLU A 143 -6.48 16.63 6.30
CA GLU A 143 -6.25 15.84 5.09
C GLU A 143 -7.47 15.88 4.17
N LYS A 144 -7.23 15.99 2.86
CA LYS A 144 -8.31 15.96 1.88
C LYS A 144 -9.06 14.62 1.96
N PRO A 145 -10.37 14.62 2.24
CA PRO A 145 -11.14 13.40 2.42
C PRO A 145 -11.31 12.67 1.08
N GLY A 146 -10.46 11.70 0.77
CA GLY A 146 -10.58 10.91 -0.48
C GLY A 146 -9.28 10.54 -1.19
N GLY A 147 -8.11 10.80 -0.61
CA GLY A 147 -6.82 10.38 -1.16
C GLY A 147 -6.05 9.45 -0.22
N GLY A 148 -4.86 9.04 -0.65
CA GLY A 148 -3.82 8.45 0.21
C GLY A 148 -3.51 6.97 -0.01
N CYS A 149 -4.36 6.20 -0.70
CA CYS A 149 -4.01 4.82 -1.03
C CYS A 149 -3.07 4.80 -2.22
N LEU A 150 -1.84 4.30 -2.05
CA LEU A 150 -0.86 4.17 -3.12
C LEU A 150 -1.40 3.38 -4.33
N LEU A 151 -2.31 2.43 -4.10
CA LEU A 151 -2.93 1.61 -5.15
C LEU A 151 -3.99 2.35 -5.97
N THR A 152 -4.32 3.60 -5.64
CA THR A 152 -5.10 4.45 -6.54
C THR A 152 -4.22 5.17 -7.56
N GLN A 153 -2.90 5.04 -7.49
CA GLN A 153 -2.00 5.50 -8.54
C GLN A 153 -1.83 4.36 -9.56
N ASP A 154 -2.37 4.57 -10.76
CA ASP A 154 -2.35 3.57 -11.84
C ASP A 154 -0.92 3.07 -12.12
N SER A 155 0.06 3.97 -12.07
CA SER A 155 1.46 3.62 -12.28
C SER A 155 2.00 2.62 -11.27
N VAL A 156 1.65 2.78 -9.99
CA VAL A 156 2.10 1.87 -8.93
C VAL A 156 1.31 0.57 -8.99
N ALA A 157 -0.01 0.64 -9.17
CA ALA A 157 -0.87 -0.55 -9.27
C ALA A 157 -0.47 -1.47 -10.42
N LEU A 158 -0.11 -0.91 -11.59
CA LEU A 158 0.32 -1.68 -12.75
C LEU A 158 1.68 -2.35 -12.53
N LYS A 159 2.66 -1.64 -11.95
CA LYS A 159 3.96 -2.22 -11.56
C LYS A 159 3.80 -3.39 -10.59
N ILE A 160 2.93 -3.23 -9.59
CA ILE A 160 2.64 -4.29 -8.62
C ILE A 160 1.99 -5.50 -9.29
N LYS A 161 1.01 -5.27 -10.16
CA LYS A 161 0.33 -6.35 -10.89
C LYS A 161 1.31 -7.13 -11.76
N ASP A 162 2.19 -6.42 -12.46
CA ASP A 162 3.28 -7.01 -13.25
C ASP A 162 4.19 -7.86 -12.36
N LEU A 163 4.72 -7.28 -11.28
CA LEU A 163 5.68 -7.95 -10.41
C LEU A 163 5.11 -9.22 -9.77
N ILE A 164 3.87 -9.17 -9.27
CA ILE A 164 3.21 -10.32 -8.64
C ILE A 164 2.93 -11.44 -9.65
N SER A 165 2.70 -11.09 -10.92
CA SER A 165 2.54 -12.09 -11.99
C SER A 165 3.86 -12.74 -12.41
N HIS A 166 4.98 -12.06 -12.17
CA HIS A 166 6.32 -12.52 -12.49
C HIS A 166 6.93 -13.35 -11.36
N ARG A 167 6.85 -12.86 -10.11
CA ARG A 167 7.40 -13.52 -8.93
C ARG A 167 6.64 -13.19 -7.64
N GLN A 168 6.95 -13.93 -6.58
CA GLN A 168 6.47 -13.60 -5.25
C GLN A 168 7.14 -12.31 -4.76
N MET A 169 6.33 -11.27 -4.55
CA MET A 169 6.79 -9.97 -4.06
C MET A 169 7.24 -10.06 -2.59
N GLN A 170 8.34 -9.37 -2.28
CA GLN A 170 8.92 -9.22 -0.95
C GLN A 170 8.71 -7.79 -0.43
N PHE A 171 9.07 -7.53 0.83
CA PHE A 171 8.83 -6.22 1.44
C PHE A 171 9.69 -5.13 0.78
N GLU A 172 10.92 -5.47 0.43
CA GLU A 172 11.93 -4.60 -0.19
C GLU A 172 11.50 -4.13 -1.59
N ASP A 173 10.62 -4.87 -2.27
CA ASP A 173 10.09 -4.47 -3.59
C ASP A 173 9.17 -3.26 -3.52
N ILE A 174 8.67 -2.92 -2.32
CA ILE A 174 7.73 -1.81 -2.13
C ILE A 174 8.37 -0.49 -2.58
N GLU A 175 9.66 -0.29 -2.36
CA GLU A 175 10.33 0.95 -2.76
C GLU A 175 10.47 1.04 -4.28
N MET A 176 10.89 -0.03 -4.95
CA MET A 176 11.08 0.00 -6.41
C MET A 176 9.77 0.21 -7.19
N VAL A 177 8.63 -0.30 -6.72
CA VAL A 177 7.35 -0.10 -7.41
C VAL A 177 6.80 1.32 -7.25
N LYS A 178 7.22 2.07 -6.23
CA LYS A 178 6.80 3.47 -6.00
C LYS A 178 7.50 4.45 -6.93
N VAL A 179 8.70 4.13 -7.39
CA VAL A 179 9.59 5.09 -8.07
C VAL A 179 10.14 4.56 -9.38
N GLY A 180 10.94 5.38 -10.05
CA GLY A 180 11.72 5.00 -11.21
C GLY A 180 10.89 4.71 -12.47
N ARG A 181 11.64 4.58 -13.56
CA ARG A 181 11.20 4.02 -14.83
C ARG A 181 11.25 2.51 -14.68
N TYR A 182 10.07 1.88 -14.63
CA TYR A 182 9.96 0.43 -14.49
C TYR A 182 9.91 -0.19 -15.88
N LEU A 183 10.84 -1.10 -16.16
CA LEU A 183 11.05 -1.72 -17.46
C LEU A 183 10.88 -3.23 -17.36
N VAL A 184 10.31 -3.82 -18.40
CA VAL A 184 10.32 -5.27 -18.63
C VAL A 184 11.24 -5.51 -19.81
N LEU A 185 12.36 -6.18 -19.56
CA LEU A 185 13.42 -6.41 -20.52
C LEU A 185 13.09 -7.59 -21.45
N GLU A 186 13.92 -7.77 -22.47
CA GLU A 186 13.67 -8.67 -23.59
C GLU A 186 13.49 -10.13 -23.16
N ASN A 187 14.31 -10.63 -22.22
CA ASN A 187 14.16 -11.99 -21.68
C ASN A 187 13.28 -12.05 -20.42
N GLY A 188 12.52 -10.98 -20.15
CA GLY A 188 11.52 -10.91 -19.09
C GLY A 188 12.05 -10.46 -17.73
N ALA A 189 13.31 -10.04 -17.60
CA ALA A 189 13.77 -9.45 -16.34
C ALA A 189 13.15 -8.06 -16.10
N ARG A 190 12.95 -7.70 -14.85
CA ARG A 190 12.52 -6.36 -14.44
C ARG A 190 13.73 -5.50 -14.13
N CYS A 191 13.69 -4.26 -14.63
CA CYS A 191 14.70 -3.24 -14.37
C CYS A 191 14.02 -1.95 -13.94
N VAL A 192 14.63 -1.21 -13.01
CA VAL A 192 14.12 0.10 -12.59
C VAL A 192 15.24 1.12 -12.61
N ILE A 193 15.05 2.21 -13.36
CA ILE A 193 16.01 3.32 -13.44
C ILE A 193 15.44 4.57 -12.79
N ALA A 194 16.13 5.13 -11.80
CA ALA A 194 15.70 6.33 -11.09
C ALA A 194 15.60 7.57 -12.02
N ARG A 195 14.69 8.49 -11.68
CA ARG A 195 14.46 9.73 -12.43
C ARG A 195 15.15 10.94 -11.82
N ASN A 196 15.43 10.91 -10.53
CA ASN A 196 16.05 11.99 -9.77
C ASN A 196 16.75 11.44 -8.50
N GLU A 197 17.37 12.33 -7.73
CA GLU A 197 18.15 11.97 -6.54
C GLU A 197 17.30 11.36 -5.41
N GLU A 198 16.06 11.81 -5.23
CA GLU A 198 15.14 11.22 -4.23
C GLU A 198 14.83 9.74 -4.58
N GLU A 199 14.66 9.45 -5.87
CA GLU A 199 14.47 8.08 -6.34
C GLU A 199 15.74 7.24 -6.25
N ASN A 200 16.92 7.83 -6.48
CA ASN A 200 18.19 7.15 -6.25
C ASN A 200 18.29 6.66 -4.80
N ALA A 201 17.96 7.54 -3.83
CA ALA A 201 18.00 7.18 -2.41
C ALA A 201 17.06 6.01 -2.09
N LYS A 202 15.87 5.98 -2.69
CA LYS A 202 14.91 4.87 -2.50
C LYS A 202 15.40 3.57 -3.14
N LEU A 203 15.92 3.61 -4.37
CA LEU A 203 16.45 2.43 -5.07
C LEU A 203 17.79 1.94 -4.49
N ALA A 204 18.52 2.77 -3.75
CA ALA A 204 19.74 2.37 -3.07
C ALA A 204 19.49 1.43 -1.89
N THR A 205 18.25 1.37 -1.38
CA THR A 205 17.85 0.42 -0.34
C THR A 205 18.12 -1.01 -0.82
N PRO A 206 18.85 -1.85 -0.06
CA PRO A 206 19.13 -3.22 -0.46
C PRO A 206 17.86 -4.02 -0.72
N ASN A 207 17.84 -4.74 -1.84
CA ASN A 207 16.79 -5.70 -2.17
C ASN A 207 17.46 -7.02 -2.60
N PRO A 208 17.19 -8.14 -1.93
CA PRO A 208 17.90 -9.41 -2.19
C PRO A 208 17.60 -10.00 -3.57
N GLN A 209 16.51 -9.59 -4.22
CA GLN A 209 16.14 -10.04 -5.57
C GLN A 209 16.65 -9.11 -6.67
N MET A 210 17.37 -8.03 -6.32
CA MET A 210 17.84 -7.02 -7.26
C MET A 210 19.35 -6.74 -7.11
N GLU A 211 20.02 -6.54 -8.23
CA GLU A 211 21.38 -6.05 -8.33
C GLU A 211 21.38 -4.56 -8.71
N GLN A 212 22.25 -3.78 -8.08
CA GLN A 212 22.43 -2.36 -8.42
C GLN A 212 23.21 -2.19 -9.72
N ILE A 213 22.80 -1.19 -10.51
CA ILE A 213 23.48 -0.71 -11.70
C ILE A 213 24.02 0.68 -11.38
N THR A 214 25.34 0.78 -11.26
CA THR A 214 26.06 2.03 -10.96
C THR A 214 26.95 2.42 -12.13
N LEU A 215 26.85 3.66 -12.58
CA LEU A 215 27.71 4.22 -13.62
C LEU A 215 28.99 4.75 -12.96
N LEU A 216 30.16 4.25 -13.37
CA LEU A 216 31.43 4.58 -12.70
C LEU A 216 32.11 5.81 -13.29
N ASP A 217 31.99 5.99 -14.62
CA ASP A 217 32.77 6.99 -15.36
C ASP A 217 31.92 8.16 -15.88
N CYS A 218 30.65 8.23 -15.47
CA CYS A 218 29.75 9.31 -15.88
C CYS A 218 28.67 9.59 -14.82
N VAL A 219 28.09 10.78 -14.90
CA VAL A 219 27.00 11.19 -14.01
C VAL A 219 25.68 10.73 -14.59
N GLY A 220 24.94 9.92 -13.83
CA GLY A 220 23.62 9.44 -14.21
C GLY A 220 22.85 8.77 -13.07
N PRO A 221 21.68 8.22 -13.37
CA PRO A 221 20.80 7.64 -12.37
C PRO A 221 21.31 6.28 -11.86
N LEU A 222 20.92 5.93 -10.64
CA LEU A 222 21.01 4.58 -10.13
C LEU A 222 19.96 3.71 -10.84
N GLY A 223 20.37 2.52 -11.26
CA GLY A 223 19.46 1.48 -11.72
C GLY A 223 19.47 0.27 -10.79
N ILE A 224 18.45 -0.57 -10.90
CA ILE A 224 18.44 -1.92 -10.35
C ILE A 224 17.87 -2.90 -11.40
N VAL A 225 18.37 -4.13 -11.43
CA VAL A 225 17.91 -5.21 -12.30
C VAL A 225 17.79 -6.50 -11.50
N GLU A 226 16.88 -7.40 -11.85
CA GLU A 226 16.72 -8.66 -11.11
C GLU A 226 18.02 -9.48 -11.06
N SER A 227 18.38 -9.99 -9.88
CA SER A 227 19.64 -10.70 -9.66
C SER A 227 19.76 -11.98 -10.49
N ASN A 228 18.63 -12.65 -10.76
CA ASN A 228 18.54 -13.85 -11.57
C ASN A 228 18.34 -13.57 -13.07
N ALA A 229 18.41 -12.31 -13.51
CA ALA A 229 18.30 -11.93 -14.91
C ALA A 229 19.43 -12.59 -15.75
N SER A 230 19.13 -12.83 -17.03
CA SER A 230 20.11 -13.33 -18.00
C SER A 230 21.27 -12.33 -18.17
N ALA A 231 22.41 -12.81 -18.67
CA ALA A 231 23.54 -11.93 -18.95
C ALA A 231 23.16 -10.85 -19.98
N GLU A 232 22.34 -11.22 -20.97
CA GLU A 232 21.81 -10.33 -22.01
C GLU A 232 20.94 -9.22 -21.40
N ASP A 233 20.03 -9.56 -20.48
CA ASP A 233 19.17 -8.59 -19.82
C ASP A 233 19.96 -7.67 -18.88
N LYS A 234 20.97 -8.20 -18.17
CA LYS A 234 21.86 -7.36 -17.35
C LYS A 234 22.62 -6.36 -18.21
N ILE A 235 23.20 -6.81 -19.32
CA ILE A 235 23.88 -5.94 -20.29
C ILE A 235 22.91 -4.87 -20.82
N LEU A 236 21.72 -5.27 -21.26
CA LEU A 236 20.68 -4.36 -21.75
C LEU A 236 20.30 -3.32 -20.69
N ALA A 237 20.09 -3.73 -19.44
CA ALA A 237 19.77 -2.84 -18.33
C ALA A 237 20.86 -1.79 -18.08
N GLY A 238 22.13 -2.19 -18.14
CA GLY A 238 23.27 -1.26 -18.05
C GLY A 238 23.29 -0.24 -19.19
N ARG A 239 23.03 -0.69 -20.42
CA ARG A 239 22.95 0.21 -21.60
C ARG A 239 21.76 1.17 -21.52
N ILE A 240 20.63 0.72 -20.98
CA ILE A 240 19.46 1.56 -20.71
C ILE A 240 19.79 2.60 -19.63
N ALA A 241 20.46 2.22 -18.55
CA ALA A 241 20.87 3.17 -17.50
C ALA A 241 21.75 4.30 -18.08
N LEU A 242 22.70 3.95 -18.96
CA LEU A 242 23.54 4.92 -19.68
C LEU A 242 22.74 5.87 -20.59
N SER A 243 21.62 5.42 -21.18
CA SER A 243 20.76 6.26 -22.03
C SER A 243 20.08 7.42 -21.28
N TYR A 244 19.97 7.30 -19.95
CA TYR A 244 19.42 8.33 -19.07
C TYR A 244 20.50 9.14 -18.32
N ALA A 245 21.77 8.91 -18.64
CA ALA A 245 22.93 9.60 -18.07
C ALA A 245 23.49 10.66 -19.03
N ARG A 246 24.48 11.43 -18.58
CA ARG A 246 25.25 12.34 -19.44
C ARG A 246 26.30 11.55 -20.22
N THR A 247 25.91 11.02 -21.38
CA THR A 247 26.73 10.12 -22.21
C THR A 247 26.70 10.52 -23.70
N GLU A 248 27.55 9.87 -24.49
CA GLU A 248 27.68 10.02 -25.93
C GLU A 248 27.46 8.65 -26.59
N SER A 249 26.69 8.58 -27.67
CA SER A 249 26.16 7.32 -28.23
C SER A 249 27.21 6.27 -28.62
N HIS A 250 28.41 6.70 -29.02
CA HIS A 250 29.47 5.80 -29.50
C HIS A 250 30.60 5.60 -28.48
N LYS A 251 30.52 6.23 -27.32
CA LYS A 251 31.53 6.12 -26.28
C LYS A 251 31.18 4.97 -25.33
N SER A 252 32.20 4.21 -24.94
CA SER A 252 32.06 3.16 -23.93
C SER A 252 32.30 3.73 -22.53
N TYR A 253 31.56 3.21 -21.56
CA TYR A 253 31.62 3.60 -20.15
C TYR A 253 31.71 2.36 -19.26
N GLN A 254 32.40 2.45 -18.12
CA GLN A 254 32.35 1.39 -17.13
C GLN A 254 31.04 1.47 -16.32
N VAL A 255 30.33 0.35 -16.29
CA VAL A 255 29.08 0.17 -15.56
C VAL A 255 29.23 -1.03 -14.63
N LYS A 256 29.02 -0.82 -13.34
CA LYS A 256 28.99 -1.88 -12.35
C LYS A 256 27.56 -2.41 -12.22
N ILE A 257 27.38 -3.71 -12.44
CA ILE A 257 26.11 -4.42 -12.25
C ILE A 257 26.32 -5.51 -11.20
N GLY A 258 25.71 -5.35 -10.04
CA GLY A 258 25.98 -6.20 -8.89
C GLY A 258 27.47 -6.13 -8.50
N SER A 259 28.18 -7.26 -8.61
CA SER A 259 29.62 -7.34 -8.35
C SER A 259 30.50 -7.20 -9.59
N MET A 260 29.92 -7.27 -10.79
CA MET A 260 30.67 -7.28 -12.05
C MET A 260 30.76 -5.88 -12.65
N VAL A 261 31.88 -5.59 -13.32
CA VAL A 261 32.08 -4.36 -14.08
C VAL A 261 32.09 -4.69 -15.57
N HIS A 262 31.30 -3.94 -16.33
CA HIS A 262 31.14 -4.09 -17.76
C HIS A 262 31.50 -2.80 -18.48
N THR A 263 32.13 -2.93 -19.65
CA THR A 263 32.36 -1.81 -20.57
C THR A 263 31.23 -1.78 -21.59
N LEU A 264 30.33 -0.80 -21.49
CA LEU A 264 29.07 -0.74 -22.26
C LEU A 264 28.91 0.59 -23.00
N THR A 265 28.17 0.57 -24.11
CA THR A 265 27.74 1.77 -24.84
C THR A 265 26.26 2.08 -24.57
N PRO A 266 25.86 3.38 -24.51
CA PRO A 266 24.47 3.76 -24.30
C PRO A 266 23.54 3.14 -25.36
N LEU A 267 22.33 2.75 -24.95
CA LEU A 267 21.25 2.44 -25.89
C LEU A 267 20.62 3.75 -26.39
N GLU A 268 20.14 3.76 -27.64
CA GLU A 268 19.32 4.86 -28.14
C GLU A 268 18.07 5.03 -27.26
N ARG A 269 17.71 6.28 -26.96
CA ARG A 269 16.66 6.58 -25.98
C ARG A 269 15.29 6.09 -26.41
N GLU A 270 15.01 6.11 -27.71
CA GLU A 270 13.76 5.58 -28.30
C GLU A 270 13.63 4.08 -28.04
N LYS A 271 14.70 3.31 -28.29
CA LYS A 271 14.75 1.87 -27.99
C LYS A 271 14.62 1.59 -26.49
N ALA A 272 15.25 2.41 -25.64
CA ALA A 272 15.12 2.28 -24.19
C ALA A 272 13.66 2.51 -23.71
N GLN A 273 12.87 3.32 -24.42
CA GLN A 273 11.48 3.59 -24.08
C GLN A 273 10.54 2.43 -24.46
N GLU A 274 10.90 1.60 -25.43
CA GLU A 274 10.11 0.42 -25.84
C GLU A 274 9.94 -0.60 -24.70
N TYR A 275 10.90 -0.66 -23.78
CA TYR A 275 10.86 -1.58 -22.63
C TYR A 275 10.08 -1.01 -21.43
N LEU A 276 9.60 0.24 -21.48
CA LEU A 276 8.83 0.82 -20.37
C LEU A 276 7.49 0.09 -20.23
N LEU A 277 7.21 -0.42 -19.03
CA LEU A 277 5.91 -1.02 -18.72
C LEU A 277 4.76 -0.02 -18.91
N LEU A 278 5.06 1.26 -18.64
CA LEU A 278 4.13 2.37 -18.74
C LEU A 278 4.72 3.37 -19.71
N SER A 279 4.22 3.35 -20.94
CA SER A 279 4.47 4.43 -21.90
C SER A 279 3.80 5.69 -21.35
N SER A 280 4.60 6.72 -21.12
CA SER A 280 4.15 8.06 -20.70
C SER A 280 3.37 8.76 -21.79
#